data_AF-A0A2U3KSB7-F1
#
_entry.id   AF-A0A2U3KSB7-F1
#
_cell.length_a   1.000
_cell.length_b   1.000
_cell.length_c   1.000
_cell.angle_alpha   90.00
_cell.angle_beta   90.00
_cell.angle_gamma   90.00
#
_symmetry.space_group_name_H-M   'P 1'
#
loop_
_entity.id
_entity.type
_entity.pdbx_description
1 polymer ?
#
loop_
_entity_poly.entity_id
_entity_poly.type
_entity_poly.pdbx_seq_one_letter_code
_entity_poly.pdbx_strand_id
1 'polypeptide(L)'
;MAKGLIPSLALCGTFFAQEAPQADGGSPPPGASLRTERVARALLPDTPYQHRFWDKENLTLFATTAALNTADFVVTRSILQNGGRELDPAARLFGRSTAGLAVNFAGETVRVIGISYFFHKTGHHKLERIASMINIGVSAGAVTYDFAQ
;
A
#
# COMPACT_ATOMS: atom_id res chain seq x y z
N MET A 1 -43.40 15.09 32.96
CA MET A 1 -42.24 15.76 32.32
C MET A 1 -42.34 15.53 30.81
N ALA A 2 -42.31 16.63 30.06
CA ALA A 2 -42.94 16.75 28.74
C ALA A 2 -42.11 16.20 27.57
N LYS A 3 -42.84 15.68 26.58
CA LYS A 3 -42.40 15.39 25.20
C LYS A 3 -42.07 16.70 24.47
N GLY A 4 -40.94 16.75 23.77
CA GLY A 4 -40.58 17.83 22.85
C GLY A 4 -40.77 17.42 21.40
N LEU A 5 -41.94 17.75 20.86
CA LEU A 5 -42.31 17.76 19.45
C LEU A 5 -41.89 19.13 18.87
N ILE A 6 -41.16 19.19 17.76
CA ILE A 6 -40.93 20.45 17.01
C ILE A 6 -41.09 20.16 15.50
N PRO A 7 -41.73 21.06 14.73
CA PRO A 7 -42.69 20.72 13.69
C PRO A 7 -42.16 20.84 12.26
N SER A 8 -42.95 20.28 11.34
CA SER A 8 -42.89 20.47 9.89
C SER A 8 -43.65 21.74 9.46
N LEU A 9 -43.34 22.22 8.23
CA LEU A 9 -43.82 23.38 7.43
C LEU A 9 -42.72 24.47 7.30
N ALA A 10 -42.40 25.02 6.12
CA ALA A 10 -43.27 25.31 4.98
C ALA A 10 -42.55 25.33 3.61
N LEU A 11 -43.42 25.17 2.60
CA LEU A 11 -43.28 25.37 1.16
C LEU A 11 -42.71 26.76 0.77
N CYS A 12 -41.84 26.84 -0.24
CA CYS A 12 -41.82 27.98 -1.15
C CYS A 12 -41.22 27.54 -2.50
N GLY A 13 -42.06 27.52 -3.52
CA GLY A 13 -41.67 27.19 -4.88
C GLY A 13 -41.11 28.41 -5.62
N THR A 14 -40.10 28.18 -6.44
CA THR A 14 -39.84 28.98 -7.63
C THR A 14 -39.47 28.03 -8.77
N PHE A 15 -40.46 27.75 -9.60
CA PHE A 15 -40.23 27.32 -10.98
C PHE A 15 -39.48 28.47 -11.67
N PHE A 16 -38.19 28.28 -11.97
CA PHE A 16 -37.57 29.02 -13.06
C PHE A 16 -37.72 28.15 -14.31
N ALA A 17 -38.69 28.50 -15.16
CA ALA A 17 -38.68 28.09 -16.54
C ALA A 17 -37.43 28.70 -17.18
N GLN A 18 -36.45 27.87 -17.52
CA GLN A 18 -35.32 28.30 -18.33
C GLN A 18 -35.73 28.16 -19.79
N GLU A 19 -35.99 29.30 -20.44
CA GLU A 19 -36.22 29.40 -21.87
C GLU A 19 -35.05 28.72 -22.60
N ALA A 20 -35.34 27.70 -23.41
CA ALA A 20 -34.33 27.07 -24.25
C ALA A 20 -33.92 28.05 -25.35
N PRO A 21 -32.63 28.39 -25.52
CA PRO A 21 -32.21 29.19 -26.65
C PRO A 21 -32.48 28.42 -27.94
N GLN A 22 -33.25 29.03 -28.84
CA GLN A 22 -33.44 28.54 -30.21
C GLN A 22 -32.07 28.28 -30.86
N ALA A 23 -31.91 27.05 -31.35
CA ALA A 23 -30.74 26.66 -32.12
C ALA A 23 -30.79 27.35 -33.49
N ASP A 24 -30.19 28.53 -33.57
CA ASP A 24 -29.82 29.10 -34.86
C ASP A 24 -28.66 28.30 -35.43
N GLY A 25 -28.79 27.87 -36.69
CA GLY A 25 -27.86 27.00 -37.43
C GLY A 25 -26.52 27.64 -37.77
N GLY A 26 -25.90 28.35 -36.82
CA GLY A 26 -24.56 28.90 -36.92
C GLY A 26 -23.51 27.89 -36.46
N SER A 27 -22.45 27.73 -37.26
CA SER A 27 -21.26 26.96 -36.92
C SER A 27 -20.80 27.27 -35.49
N PRO A 28 -20.52 26.25 -34.65
CA PRO A 28 -20.17 26.49 -33.26
C PRO A 28 -18.90 27.37 -33.18
N PRO A 29 -18.84 28.33 -32.25
CA PRO A 29 -17.68 29.19 -32.11
C PRO A 29 -16.44 28.32 -31.80
N PRO A 30 -15.24 28.70 -32.28
CA PRO A 30 -14.02 27.87 -32.26
C PRO A 30 -13.52 27.42 -30.86
N GLY A 31 -14.24 27.73 -29.78
CA GLY A 31 -13.96 27.25 -28.41
C GLY A 31 -15.06 26.39 -27.78
N ALA A 32 -16.22 26.19 -28.44
CA ALA A 32 -17.30 25.37 -27.90
C ALA A 32 -16.91 23.90 -27.79
N SER A 33 -16.20 23.36 -28.80
CA SER A 33 -15.68 21.99 -28.81
C SER A 33 -14.74 21.71 -27.63
N LEU A 34 -13.77 22.60 -27.38
CA LEU A 34 -12.81 22.47 -26.27
C LEU A 34 -13.47 22.56 -24.89
N ARG A 35 -14.57 23.30 -24.78
CA ARG A 35 -15.34 23.41 -23.53
C ARG A 35 -16.17 22.15 -23.29
N THR A 36 -16.83 21.63 -24.32
CA THR A 36 -17.63 20.40 -24.24
C THR A 36 -16.76 19.18 -23.93
N GLU A 37 -15.58 19.05 -24.55
CA GLU A 37 -14.64 17.97 -24.22
C GLU A 37 -14.10 18.06 -22.79
N ARG A 38 -13.86 19.28 -22.29
CA ARG A 38 -13.36 19.49 -20.92
C ARG A 38 -14.44 19.19 -19.87
N VAL A 39 -15.70 19.55 -20.14
CA VAL A 39 -16.85 19.19 -19.31
C VAL A 39 -17.10 17.68 -19.38
N ALA A 40 -17.04 17.06 -20.56
CA ALA A 40 -17.18 15.61 -20.70
C ALA A 40 -16.08 14.85 -19.95
N ARG A 41 -14.82 15.32 -19.98
CA ARG A 41 -13.71 14.74 -19.21
C ARG A 41 -13.89 14.91 -17.70
N ALA A 42 -14.44 16.03 -17.24
CA ALA A 42 -14.73 16.27 -15.83
C ALA A 42 -15.93 15.46 -15.30
N LEU A 43 -16.78 14.95 -16.20
CA LEU A 43 -17.92 14.10 -15.89
C LEU A 43 -17.62 12.60 -16.03
N LEU A 44 -16.41 12.24 -16.49
CA LEU A 44 -15.96 10.86 -16.39
C LEU A 44 -15.84 10.55 -14.89
N PRO A 45 -16.50 9.50 -14.37
CA PRO A 45 -16.26 9.08 -13.01
C PRO A 45 -14.77 8.86 -12.85
N ASP A 46 -14.17 9.45 -11.80
CA ASP A 46 -12.81 9.12 -11.40
C ASP A 46 -12.74 7.60 -11.36
N THR A 47 -12.01 7.01 -12.31
CA THR A 47 -11.82 5.56 -12.37
C THR A 47 -11.42 5.15 -10.95
N PRO A 48 -12.16 4.24 -10.29
CA PRO A 48 -11.87 3.91 -8.91
C PRO A 48 -10.40 3.53 -8.83
N TYR A 49 -9.65 4.32 -8.05
CA TYR A 49 -8.19 4.18 -7.96
C TYR A 49 -7.88 2.73 -7.63
N GLN A 50 -7.40 1.98 -8.62
CA GLN A 50 -7.09 0.58 -8.43
C GLN A 50 -5.74 0.52 -7.72
N HIS A 51 -5.77 0.08 -6.47
CA HIS A 51 -4.58 -0.20 -5.69
C HIS A 51 -3.68 -1.18 -6.45
N ARG A 52 -2.46 -0.78 -6.75
CA ARG A 52 -1.47 -1.62 -7.44
C ARG A 52 -0.56 -2.25 -6.39
N PHE A 53 -0.32 -3.56 -6.51
CA PHE A 53 0.59 -4.25 -5.61
C PHE A 53 2.00 -3.63 -5.58
N TRP A 54 2.55 -3.30 -6.74
CA TRP A 54 3.86 -2.63 -6.86
C TRP A 54 3.71 -1.11 -6.86
N ASP A 55 3.18 -0.57 -5.76
CA ASP A 55 3.17 0.86 -5.52
C ASP A 55 4.38 1.30 -4.68
N LYS A 56 4.52 2.62 -4.50
CA LYS A 56 5.67 3.21 -3.79
C LYS A 56 5.76 2.74 -2.34
N GLU A 57 4.61 2.53 -1.69
CA GLU A 57 4.57 2.12 -0.29
C GLU A 57 5.04 0.67 -0.13
N ASN A 58 4.53 -0.29 -0.92
CA ASN A 58 5.03 -1.67 -0.89
C ASN A 58 6.47 -1.75 -1.32
N LEU A 59 6.88 -0.97 -2.33
CA LEU A 59 8.27 -0.92 -2.75
C LEU A 59 9.17 -0.50 -1.57
N THR A 60 8.76 0.51 -0.81
CA THR A 60 9.51 0.98 0.37
C THR A 60 9.54 -0.10 1.46
N LEU A 61 8.39 -0.71 1.78
CA LEU A 61 8.29 -1.75 2.79
C LEU A 61 9.13 -3.00 2.45
N PHE A 62 9.11 -3.45 1.19
CA PHE A 62 9.89 -4.59 0.74
C PHE A 62 11.38 -4.26 0.65
N ALA A 63 11.75 -3.05 0.25
CA ALA A 63 13.14 -2.61 0.28
C ALA A 63 13.70 -2.58 1.71
N THR A 64 12.94 -2.04 2.67
CA THR A 64 13.35 -2.05 4.09
C THR A 64 13.47 -3.48 4.63
N THR A 65 12.52 -4.35 4.29
CA THR A 65 12.58 -5.78 4.66
C THR A 65 13.84 -6.45 4.10
N ALA A 66 14.12 -6.26 2.82
CA ALA A 66 15.30 -6.83 2.18
C ALA A 66 16.61 -6.30 2.79
N ALA A 67 16.65 -5.01 3.13
CA ALA A 67 17.80 -4.38 3.77
C ALA A 67 18.06 -4.97 5.17
N LEU A 68 17.03 -5.13 6.00
CA LEU A 68 17.17 -5.72 7.33
C LEU A 68 17.61 -7.18 7.26
N ASN A 69 16.97 -8.01 6.43
CA ASN A 69 17.36 -9.41 6.26
C ASN A 69 18.80 -9.54 5.71
N THR A 70 19.24 -8.59 4.89
CA THR A 70 20.63 -8.55 4.41
C THR A 70 21.59 -8.18 5.54
N ALA A 71 21.22 -7.23 6.39
CA ALA A 71 22.02 -6.88 7.57
C ALA A 71 22.17 -8.08 8.51
N ASP A 72 21.07 -8.77 8.83
CA ASP A 72 21.10 -10.00 9.63
C ASP A 72 22.04 -11.04 9.02
N PHE A 73 21.91 -11.32 7.71
CA PHE A 73 22.81 -12.22 7.01
C PHE A 73 24.29 -11.85 7.20
N VAL A 74 24.63 -10.57 7.03
CA VAL A 74 26.01 -10.09 7.14
C VAL A 74 26.53 -10.25 8.57
N VAL A 75 25.75 -9.87 9.57
CA VAL A 75 26.16 -9.94 10.98
C VAL A 75 26.25 -11.39 11.44
N THR A 76 25.23 -12.22 11.23
CA THR A 76 25.26 -13.66 11.55
C THR A 76 26.45 -14.34 10.86
N ARG A 77 26.71 -14.04 9.58
CA ARG A 77 27.85 -14.62 8.87
C ARG A 77 29.17 -14.23 9.53
N SER A 78 29.33 -12.96 9.91
CA SER A 78 30.53 -12.48 10.62
C SER A 78 30.71 -13.21 11.95
N ILE A 79 29.66 -13.32 12.75
CA ILE A 79 29.68 -14.04 14.04
C ILE A 79 30.11 -15.50 13.84
N LEU A 80 29.50 -16.21 12.89
CA LEU A 80 29.82 -17.61 12.60
C LEU A 80 31.25 -17.79 12.06
N GLN A 81 31.74 -16.87 11.24
CA GLN A 81 33.12 -16.89 10.72
C GLN A 81 34.16 -16.66 11.83
N ASN A 82 33.79 -15.92 12.88
CA ASN A 82 34.64 -15.65 14.04
C ASN A 82 34.49 -16.70 15.17
N GLY A 83 33.80 -17.82 14.92
CA GLY A 83 33.63 -18.91 15.88
C GLY A 83 32.50 -18.71 16.89
N GLY A 84 31.68 -17.67 16.72
CA GLY A 84 30.45 -17.47 17.47
C GLY A 84 29.35 -18.47 17.08
N ARG A 85 28.20 -18.37 17.75
CA ARG A 85 27.08 -19.31 17.56
C ARG A 85 25.79 -18.54 17.32
N GLU A 86 25.16 -18.79 16.18
CA GLU A 86 23.79 -18.34 15.92
C GLU A 86 22.84 -18.91 16.99
N LEU A 87 22.01 -18.06 17.59
CA LEU A 87 21.11 -18.45 18.67
C LEU A 87 19.72 -18.81 18.14
N ASP A 88 19.30 -18.24 17.01
CA ASP A 88 18.05 -18.59 16.37
C ASP A 88 18.10 -20.05 15.84
N PRO A 89 17.27 -20.98 16.38
CA PRO A 89 17.23 -22.35 15.91
C PRO A 89 16.87 -22.47 14.43
N ALA A 90 16.06 -21.55 13.89
CA ALA A 90 15.68 -21.55 12.49
C ALA A 90 16.88 -21.17 11.60
N ALA A 91 17.56 -20.06 11.90
CA ALA A 91 18.78 -19.68 11.20
C ALA A 91 19.91 -20.73 11.32
N ARG A 92 20.04 -21.41 12.47
CA ARG A 92 21.02 -22.50 12.67
C ARG A 92 20.86 -23.68 11.71
N LEU A 93 19.62 -24.01 11.33
CA LEU A 93 19.35 -25.10 10.37
C LEU A 93 20.05 -24.81 9.04
N PHE A 94 20.05 -23.55 8.63
CA PHE A 94 20.58 -23.06 7.36
C PHE A 94 22.02 -22.54 7.48
N GLY A 95 22.48 -22.16 8.67
CA GLY A 95 23.78 -21.55 8.95
C GLY A 95 25.01 -22.46 8.83
N ARG A 96 24.83 -23.74 8.45
CA ARG A 96 25.94 -24.68 8.22
C ARG A 96 26.78 -24.35 6.98
N SER A 97 26.27 -23.48 6.11
CA SER A 97 26.99 -22.96 4.95
C SER A 97 26.56 -21.53 4.65
N THR A 98 27.41 -20.75 4.01
CA THR A 98 27.05 -19.39 3.57
C THR A 98 25.87 -19.40 2.60
N ALA A 99 25.79 -20.40 1.71
CA ALA A 99 24.69 -20.55 0.77
C ALA A 99 23.37 -20.85 1.48
N GLY A 100 23.37 -21.77 2.45
CA GLY A 100 22.19 -22.05 3.27
C GLY A 100 21.72 -20.81 4.03
N LEU A 101 22.65 -20.10 4.67
CA LEU A 101 22.35 -18.87 5.41
C LEU A 101 21.74 -17.81 4.49
N ALA A 102 22.29 -17.63 3.28
CA ALA A 102 21.72 -16.71 2.29
C ALA A 102 20.30 -17.12 1.87
N VAL A 103 20.05 -18.41 1.68
CA VAL A 103 18.70 -18.94 1.37
C VAL A 103 17.72 -18.65 2.50
N ASN A 104 18.12 -18.74 3.77
CA ASN A 104 17.26 -18.42 4.90
C ASN A 104 16.75 -16.97 4.83
N PHE A 105 17.67 -16.00 4.77
CA PHE A 105 17.33 -14.58 4.81
C PHE A 105 16.66 -14.07 3.53
N ALA A 106 17.10 -14.56 2.36
CA ALA A 106 16.41 -14.28 1.09
C ALA A 106 15.01 -14.90 1.08
N GLY A 107 14.87 -16.12 1.59
CA GLY A 107 13.59 -16.82 1.73
C GLY A 107 12.60 -16.08 2.62
N GLU A 108 13.09 -15.41 3.67
CA GLU A 108 12.26 -14.56 4.52
C GLU A 108 11.74 -13.32 3.77
N THR A 109 12.56 -12.66 2.95
CA THR A 109 12.09 -11.54 2.10
C THR A 109 11.02 -12.02 1.12
N VAL A 110 11.25 -13.17 0.45
CA VAL A 110 10.28 -13.77 -0.47
C VAL A 110 8.99 -14.14 0.26
N ARG A 111 9.08 -14.66 1.49
CA ARG A 111 7.92 -15.00 2.32
C ARG A 111 7.05 -13.78 2.60
N VAL A 112 7.65 -12.65 2.99
CA VAL A 112 6.93 -11.40 3.27
C VAL A 112 6.21 -10.89 2.03
N ILE A 113 6.91 -10.85 0.88
CA ILE A 113 6.31 -10.43 -0.40
C ILE A 113 5.15 -11.36 -0.78
N GLY A 114 5.32 -12.67 -0.61
CA GLY A 114 4.29 -13.67 -0.92
C GLY A 114 3.03 -13.54 -0.06
N ILE A 115 3.19 -13.37 1.26
CA ILE A 115 2.07 -13.15 2.19
C ILE A 115 1.37 -11.82 1.86
N SER A 116 2.14 -10.76 1.61
CA SER A 116 1.60 -9.46 1.21
C SER A 116 0.81 -9.58 -0.10
N TYR A 117 1.35 -10.29 -1.09
CA TYR A 117 0.67 -10.55 -2.37
C TYR A 117 -0.63 -11.34 -2.20
N PHE A 118 -0.65 -12.32 -1.30
CA PHE A 118 -1.87 -13.06 -0.97
C PHE A 118 -2.95 -12.12 -0.40
N PHE A 119 -2.59 -11.24 0.53
CA PHE A 119 -3.53 -10.23 1.05
C PHE A 119 -3.98 -9.25 -0.02
N HIS A 120 -3.08 -8.83 -0.90
CA HIS A 120 -3.43 -7.98 -2.04
C HIS A 120 -4.47 -8.65 -2.95
N LYS A 121 -4.22 -9.91 -3.35
CA LYS A 121 -5.11 -10.68 -4.23
C LYS A 121 -6.47 -10.94 -3.63
N THR A 122 -6.57 -11.01 -2.30
CA THR A 122 -7.83 -11.21 -1.58
C THR A 122 -8.52 -9.90 -1.17
N GLY A 123 -7.99 -8.74 -1.57
CA GLY A 123 -8.57 -7.42 -1.29
C GLY A 123 -8.28 -6.87 0.12
N HIS A 124 -7.43 -7.54 0.90
CA HIS A 124 -7.07 -7.13 2.27
C HIS A 124 -5.89 -6.16 2.28
N HIS A 125 -6.05 -4.98 1.66
CA HIS A 125 -4.95 -4.01 1.47
C HIS A 125 -4.32 -3.49 2.76
N LYS A 126 -5.02 -3.52 3.89
CA LYS A 126 -4.42 -3.21 5.20
C LYS A 126 -3.47 -4.33 5.67
N LEU A 127 -3.89 -5.59 5.54
CA LEU A 127 -3.07 -6.74 5.94
C LEU A 127 -1.84 -6.88 5.05
N GLU A 128 -1.97 -6.53 3.77
CA GLU A 128 -0.87 -6.44 2.80
C GLU A 128 0.31 -5.61 3.35
N ARG A 129 0.03 -4.47 4.00
CA ARG A 129 1.08 -3.61 4.60
C ARG A 129 1.54 -4.12 5.96
N ILE A 130 0.59 -4.53 6.80
CA ILE A 130 0.86 -4.99 8.17
C ILE A 130 1.84 -6.17 8.16
N ALA A 131 1.74 -7.08 7.18
CA ALA A 131 2.69 -8.18 7.02
C ALA A 131 4.16 -7.70 6.98
N SER A 132 4.45 -6.69 6.16
CA SER A 132 5.80 -6.12 6.06
C SER A 132 6.19 -5.34 7.30
N MET A 133 5.27 -4.58 7.90
CA MET A 133 5.54 -3.81 9.13
C MET A 133 5.89 -4.72 10.31
N ILE A 134 5.19 -5.85 10.47
CA ILE A 134 5.51 -6.85 11.49
C ILE A 134 6.90 -7.42 11.24
N ASN A 135 7.22 -7.81 10.00
CA ASN A 135 8.55 -8.33 9.68
C ASN A 135 9.63 -7.29 10.00
N ILE A 136 9.46 -6.04 9.56
CA ILE A 136 10.41 -4.96 9.85
C ILE A 136 10.61 -4.80 11.37
N GLY A 137 9.54 -4.82 12.16
CA GLY A 137 9.64 -4.71 13.61
C GLY A 137 10.43 -5.86 14.25
N VAL A 138 10.19 -7.08 13.80
CA VAL A 138 10.91 -8.28 14.28
C VAL A 138 12.37 -8.25 13.84
N SER A 139 12.64 -8.05 12.54
CA SER A 139 14.00 -8.02 11.98
C SER A 139 14.82 -6.87 12.56
N ALA A 140 14.25 -5.67 12.75
CA ALA A 140 14.98 -4.57 13.39
C ALA A 140 15.41 -4.92 14.83
N GLY A 141 14.57 -5.65 15.56
CA GLY A 141 14.93 -6.18 16.88
C GLY A 141 16.07 -7.20 16.82
N ALA A 142 16.02 -8.13 15.85
CA ALA A 142 17.05 -9.13 15.61
C ALA A 142 18.40 -8.49 15.24
N VAL A 143 18.43 -7.62 14.22
CA VAL A 143 19.62 -6.86 13.80
C VAL A 143 20.24 -6.13 15.00
N THR A 144 19.43 -5.45 15.81
CA THR A 144 19.92 -4.69 16.97
C THR A 144 20.54 -5.60 18.02
N TYR A 145 19.95 -6.78 18.25
CA TYR A 145 20.50 -7.78 19.16
C TYR A 145 21.83 -8.34 18.64
N ASP A 146 21.92 -8.63 17.36
CA ASP A 146 23.12 -9.17 16.74
C ASP A 146 24.29 -8.17 16.74
N PHE A 147 24.01 -6.87 16.59
CA PHE A 147 25.03 -5.83 16.76
C PHE A 147 25.51 -5.65 18.20
N ALA A 148 24.75 -6.11 19.19
CA ALA A 148 25.11 -5.98 20.59
C ALA A 148 25.99 -7.13 21.11
N GLN A 149 26.27 -8.14 20.28
CA GLN A 149 27.11 -9.31 20.59
C GLN A 149 28.56 -9.11 20.12
#